data_AF-A0A2M8PM87-F1
#
_entry.id   AF-A0A2M8PM87-F1
#
_cell.length_a   1.000
_cell.length_b   1.000
_cell.length_c   1.000
_cell.angle_alpha   90.00
_cell.angle_beta   90.00
_cell.angle_gamma   90.00
#
_symmetry.space_group_name_H-M   'P 1'
#
loop_
_entity.id
_entity.type
_entity.pdbx_description
1 polymer ?
#
loop_
_entity_poly.entity_id
_entity_poly.type
_entity_poly.pdbx_seq_one_letter_code
_entity_poly.pdbx_strand_id
1 'polypeptide(L)' 'MAVREYKHGFVTNVVSEKAPKGLNEDIVRFISAKKGEPEWLLEWRLKAFKLFKQQLKNGNSPE' A
#
# COMPACT_ATOMS: atom_id res chain seq x y z
N MET A 1 -12.15 35.20 26.55
CA MET A 1 -12.53 33.91 25.93
C MET A 1 -11.43 32.91 26.26
N ALA A 2 -11.74 31.82 26.98
CA ALA A 2 -10.76 30.81 27.35
C ALA A 2 -10.80 29.65 26.34
N VAL A 3 -9.80 29.55 25.47
CA VAL A 3 -9.60 28.36 24.62
C VAL A 3 -8.95 27.30 25.50
N ARG A 4 -9.72 26.30 25.92
CA ARG A 4 -9.17 25.13 26.63
C ARG A 4 -8.45 24.25 25.61
N GLU A 5 -7.13 24.20 25.68
CA GLU A 5 -6.33 23.26 24.87
C GLU A 5 -6.62 21.82 25.32
N TYR A 6 -7.08 21.00 24.37
CA TYR A 6 -7.36 19.57 24.61
C TYR A 6 -6.05 18.82 24.92
N LYS A 7 -5.86 18.41 26.17
CA LYS A 7 -4.65 17.72 26.67
C LYS A 7 -4.62 16.20 26.47
N HIS A 8 -5.63 15.61 25.83
CA HIS A 8 -5.75 14.15 25.68
C HIS A 8 -5.67 13.75 24.20
N GLY A 9 -4.47 13.87 23.62
CA GLY A 9 -4.16 13.29 22.32
C GLY A 9 -3.60 11.88 22.48
N PHE A 10 -4.24 10.88 21.86
CA PHE A 10 -3.64 9.54 21.75
C PHE A 10 -2.64 9.56 20.59
N VAL A 11 -1.34 9.59 20.89
CA VAL A 11 -0.29 9.40 19.89
C VAL A 11 0.24 7.97 20.00
N THR A 12 0.10 7.19 18.93
CA THR A 12 0.73 5.87 18.83
C THR A 12 1.81 5.96 17.77
N ASN A 13 3.05 5.63 18.13
CA ASN A 13 4.12 5.50 17.17
C ASN A 13 3.85 4.28 16.29
N VAL A 14 3.27 4.51 15.12
CA VAL A 14 3.13 3.47 14.10
C VAL A 14 4.47 3.40 13.35
N VAL A 15 5.15 2.26 13.47
CA VAL A 15 6.30 1.97 12.63
C VAL A 15 5.78 1.75 11.22
N SER A 16 5.93 2.77 10.36
CA SER A 16 5.55 2.69 8.96
C SER A 16 6.80 2.44 8.13
N GLU A 17 6.99 1.18 7.73
CA GLU A 17 8.00 0.85 6.73
C GLU A 17 7.46 1.21 5.34
N LYS A 18 8.05 2.25 4.76
CA LYS A 18 7.70 2.69 3.40
C LYS A 18 8.38 1.77 2.39
N ALA A 19 7.60 1.17 1.50
CA ALA A 19 8.15 0.51 0.33
C ALA A 19 8.92 1.54 -0.54
N PRO A 20 9.95 1.11 -1.28
CA PRO A 20 10.67 1.98 -2.22
C PRO A 20 9.72 2.63 -3.22
N LYS A 21 10.10 3.81 -3.73
CA LYS A 21 9.25 4.57 -4.67
C LYS A 21 9.03 3.77 -5.96
N GLY A 22 7.77 3.65 -6.36
CA GLY A 22 7.35 2.94 -7.58
C GLY A 22 6.61 1.64 -7.28
N LEU A 23 5.87 1.14 -8.26
CA LEU A 23 5.15 -0.14 -8.17
C LEU A 23 5.65 -1.05 -9.31
N ASN A 24 6.35 -2.12 -8.95
CA ASN A 24 6.82 -3.16 -9.86
C ASN A 24 6.48 -4.55 -9.30
N GLU A 25 6.68 -5.61 -10.10
CA GLU A 25 6.38 -6.98 -9.65
C GLU A 25 7.28 -7.41 -8.48
N ASP A 26 8.53 -6.93 -8.45
CA ASP A 26 9.48 -7.26 -7.38
C ASP A 26 9.02 -6.73 -6.01
N ILE A 27 8.44 -5.52 -5.97
CA ILE A 27 7.84 -4.93 -4.77
C ILE A 27 6.61 -5.71 -4.35
N VAL A 28 5.77 -6.16 -5.29
CA VAL A 28 4.60 -7.00 -4.98
C VAL A 28 5.04 -8.32 -4.34
N ARG A 29 6.07 -8.97 -4.89
CA ARG A 29 6.68 -10.20 -4.34
C ARG A 29 7.30 -9.95 -2.97
N PHE A 30 8.04 -8.86 -2.81
CA PHE A 30 8.65 -8.47 -1.54
C PHE A 30 7.61 -8.23 -0.45
N ILE A 31 6.53 -7.50 -0.74
CA ILE A 31 5.43 -7.25 0.20
C ILE A 31 4.75 -8.56 0.59
N SER A 32 4.50 -9.44 -0.38
CA SER A 32 3.82 -10.71 -0.17
C SER A 32 4.66 -11.66 0.70
N ALA A 33 5.97 -11.77 0.42
CA ALA A 33 6.92 -12.53 1.22
C ALA A 33 7.04 -11.98 2.64
N LYS A 34 7.10 -10.65 2.80
CA LYS A 34 7.17 -9.99 4.11
C LYS A 34 5.93 -10.25 4.97
N LYS A 35 4.77 -10.41 4.34
CA LYS A 35 3.49 -10.69 5.00
C LYS A 35 3.23 -12.18 5.23
N GLY A 36 4.09 -13.07 4.73
CA GLY A 36 3.89 -14.52 4.84
C GLY A 36 2.63 -15.00 4.12
N GLU A 37 2.31 -14.38 2.98
CA GLU A 37 1.09 -14.72 2.24
C GLU A 37 1.23 -16.06 1.51
N PRO A 38 0.14 -16.84 1.40
CA PRO A 38 0.12 -18.08 0.62
C PRO A 38 0.24 -17.80 -0.89
N GLU A 39 0.76 -18.77 -1.65
CA GLU A 39 1.10 -18.63 -3.08
C GLU A 39 -0.07 -18.10 -3.94
N TRP A 40 -1.28 -18.58 -3.68
CA TRP A 40 -2.47 -18.14 -4.43
C TRP A 40 -2.76 -16.64 -4.28
N LEU A 41 -2.40 -16.05 -3.14
CA LEU A 41 -2.60 -14.62 -2.88
C LEU A 41 -1.51 -13.79 -3.60
N LEU A 42 -0.28 -14.30 -3.65
CA LEU A 42 0.79 -13.70 -4.46
C LEU A 42 0.38 -13.66 -5.95
N GLU A 43 -0.11 -14.78 -6.49
CA GLU A 43 -0.58 -14.83 -7.88
C GLU A 43 -1.72 -13.84 -8.14
N TRP A 44 -2.66 -13.73 -7.19
CA TRP A 44 -3.76 -12.79 -7.29
C TRP A 44 -3.28 -11.33 -7.33
N ARG A 45 -2.34 -10.97 -6.45
CA ARG A 45 -1.72 -9.64 -6.45
C ARG A 45 -1.00 -9.34 -7.78
N LEU A 46 -0.28 -10.32 -8.33
CA LEU A 46 0.42 -10.17 -9.61
C LEU A 46 -0.57 -9.99 -10.78
N LYS A 47 -1.68 -10.73 -10.80
CA LYS A 47 -2.75 -10.53 -11.79
C LYS A 47 -3.37 -9.14 -11.69
N ALA A 48 -3.68 -8.68 -10.48
CA ALA A 48 -4.22 -7.33 -10.25
C ALA A 48 -3.24 -6.25 -10.72
N PHE A 49 -1.94 -6.40 -10.44
CA PHE A 49 -0.91 -5.46 -10.90
C PHE A 49 -0.84 -5.38 -12.44
N LYS A 50 -0.94 -6.53 -13.13
CA LYS A 50 -0.96 -6.56 -14.61
C LYS A 50 -2.18 -5.85 -15.17
N LEU A 51 -3.36 -6.09 -14.60
CA LEU A 51 -4.60 -5.41 -14.99
C LEU A 51 -4.50 -3.91 -14.74
N PHE A 52 -3.98 -3.50 -13.59
CA PHE A 52 -3.77 -2.10 -13.26
C PHE A 52 -2.82 -1.42 -14.26
N LYS A 53 -1.71 -2.06 -14.61
CA LYS A 53 -0.78 -1.57 -15.64
C LYS A 53 -1.45 -1.45 -17.02
N GLN A 54 -2.38 -2.35 -17.34
CA GLN A 54 -3.16 -2.27 -18.58
C GLN A 54 -4.17 -1.11 -18.53
N GLN A 55 -4.86 -0.89 -17.41
CA GLN A 55 -5.77 0.24 -17.22
C GLN A 55 -5.03 1.59 -17.36
N LEU A 56 -3.84 1.71 -16.77
CA LEU A 56 -2.98 2.90 -16.93
C LEU A 56 -2.60 3.15 -18.39
N LYS A 57 -2.26 2.09 -19.15
CA LYS A 57 -1.98 2.19 -20.59
C LYS A 57 -3.21 2.60 -21.39
N ASN A 58 -4.40 2.21 -20.94
CA ASN A 58 -5.66 2.52 -21.59
C ASN A 58 -6.19 3.92 -21.23
N GLY A 59 -5.43 4.73 -20.48
CA GLY A 59 -5.84 6.08 -20.07
C GLY A 59 -6.86 6.13 -18.94
N ASN A 60 -7.20 4.98 -18.34
CA ASN A 60 -8.16 4.88 -17.25
C ASN A 60 -7.42 5.06 -15.91
N SER A 61 -7.02 6.29 -15.63
CA SER A 61 -6.44 6.63 -14.32
C SER A 61 -7.59 6.84 -13.34
N PRO A 62 -7.61 6.13 -12.18
CA PRO A 62 -8.52 6.51 -11.10
C PRO A 62 -8.14 7.93 -10.66
N GLU A 63 -9.09 8.86 -10.73
CA GLU A 63 -8.95 10.21 -10.16
C GLU A 63 -8.70 10.18 -8.66
#